data_AF-A0A3S1ISN5-F1
#
_entry.id   AF-A0A3S1ISN5-F1
#
_cell.length_a   1.000
_cell.length_b   1.000
_cell.length_c   1.000
_cell.angle_alpha   90.00
_cell.angle_beta   90.00
_cell.angle_gamma   90.00
#
_symmetry.space_group_name_H-M   'P 1'
#
loop_
_entity.id
_entity.type
_entity.pdbx_description
1 polymer ?
#
loop_
_entity_poly.entity_id
_entity_poly.type
_entity_poly.pdbx_seq_one_letter_code
_entity_poly.pdbx_strand_id
1 'polypeptide(L)' 'MNTVFVGGSRHVSRLPSQVKERLDNVRKSGLRVVVGDANGADKAVQKYLVETSYPDVTVFCSGVSCRNNLGNWPEEHL' A
#
# COMPACT_ATOMS: atom_id res chain seq x y z
N MET A 1 -5.38 -17.69 4.08
CA MET A 1 -5.52 -16.50 3.21
C MET A 1 -4.17 -15.81 3.24
N ASN A 2 -3.54 -15.60 2.09
CA ASN A 2 -2.16 -15.11 2.04
C ASN A 2 -2.16 -13.58 2.02
N THR A 3 -1.26 -13.00 2.81
CA THR A 3 -1.11 -11.55 2.96
C THR A 3 0.29 -11.14 2.53
N VAL A 4 0.38 -10.05 1.77
CA VAL A 4 1.63 -9.44 1.34
C VAL A 4 1.79 -8.10 2.04
N PHE A 5 2.88 -7.96 2.78
CA PHE A 5 3.29 -6.68 3.32
C PHE A 5 4.15 -5.93 2.30
N VAL A 6 3.84 -4.66 2.09
CA VAL A 6 4.62 -3.75 1.25
C VAL A 6 5.08 -2.58 2.10
N GLY A 7 6.39 -2.45 2.25
CA GLY A 7 7.02 -1.31 2.91
C GLY A 7 8.19 -0.79 2.10
N GLY A 8 8.59 0.44 2.36
CA GLY A 8 9.79 0.97 1.73
C GLY A 8 10.28 2.31 2.28
N SER A 9 11.30 2.84 1.60
CA SER A 9 11.97 4.06 2.01
C SER A 9 11.09 5.31 1.84
N ARG A 10 11.19 6.24 2.80
CA ARG A 10 10.57 7.58 2.72
C ARG A 10 11.11 8.43 1.57
N HIS A 11 12.27 8.09 1.02
CA HIS A 11 12.90 8.80 -0.09
C HIS A 11 12.40 8.35 -1.47
N VAL A 12 11.68 7.22 -1.56
CA VAL A 12 11.17 6.70 -2.84
C VAL A 12 9.79 7.29 -3.11
N SER A 13 9.67 8.26 -4.01
CA SER A 13 8.40 8.93 -4.33
C SER A 13 7.68 8.38 -5.57
N ARG A 14 8.33 7.50 -6.33
CA ARG A 14 7.78 6.88 -7.54
C ARG A 14 8.18 5.41 -7.60
N LEU A 15 7.23 4.55 -7.97
CA LEU A 15 7.47 3.13 -8.16
C LEU A 15 8.02 2.87 -9.57
N PRO A 16 9.19 2.20 -9.70
CA PRO A 16 9.66 1.69 -10.98
C PRO A 16 8.64 0.75 -11.63
N SER A 17 8.68 0.62 -12.96
CA SER A 17 7.78 -0.26 -13.72
C SER A 17 7.80 -1.71 -13.22
N GLN A 18 8.98 -2.22 -12.91
CA GLN A 18 9.17 -3.58 -12.36
C GLN A 18 8.45 -3.78 -11.03
N VAL A 19 8.39 -2.76 -10.17
CA VAL A 19 7.66 -2.83 -8.90
C VAL A 19 6.15 -2.82 -9.14
N LYS A 20 5.68 -1.98 -10.07
CA LYS A 20 4.27 -1.95 -10.47
C LYS A 20 3.83 -3.31 -11.04
N GLU A 21 4.64 -3.94 -11.88
CA GLU A 21 4.37 -5.26 -12.43
C GLU A 21 4.24 -6.34 -11.33
N ARG A 22 5.08 -6.26 -10.29
CA ARG A 22 4.96 -7.16 -9.13
C ARG A 22 3.68 -6.90 -8.34
N LEU A 23 3.29 -5.64 -8.13
CA LEU A 23 2.02 -5.28 -7.50
C LEU A 23 0.81 -5.72 -8.34
N ASP A 24 0.89 -5.64 -9.67
CA ASP A 24 -0.11 -6.19 -10.58
C ASP A 24 -0.31 -7.69 -10.37
N ASN A 25 0.77 -8.45 -10.20
CA ASN A 25 0.68 -9.89 -9.93
C ASN A 25 0.03 -10.19 -8.57
N VAL A 26 0.34 -9.39 -7.55
CA VAL A 26 -0.31 -9.47 -6.23
C VAL A 26 -1.82 -9.23 -6.35
N ARG A 27 -2.23 -8.17 -7.06
CA ARG A 27 -3.63 -7.84 -7.33
C ARG A 27 -4.34 -8.96 -8.10
N LYS A 28 -3.74 -9.44 -9.20
CA LYS A 28 -4.30 -10.52 -10.03
C LYS A 28 -4.46 -11.83 -9.25
N SER A 29 -3.58 -12.07 -8.28
CA SER A 29 -3.65 -13.25 -7.41
C SER A 29 -4.64 -13.09 -6.27
N GLY A 30 -5.30 -11.92 -6.13
CA GLY A 30 -6.29 -11.66 -5.08
C GLY A 30 -5.69 -11.69 -3.66
N LEU A 31 -4.41 -11.35 -3.52
CA LEU A 31 -3.72 -11.37 -2.24
C LEU A 31 -3.98 -10.08 -1.46
N ARG A 32 -4.37 -10.22 -0.19
CA ARG A 32 -4.50 -9.07 0.71
C ARG A 32 -3.17 -8.30 0.81
N VAL A 33 -3.24 -6.99 0.63
CA VAL A 33 -2.09 -6.10 0.78
C VAL A 33 -2.15 -5.39 2.12
N VAL A 34 -1.03 -5.38 2.83
CA VAL A 34 -0.82 -4.57 4.02
C VAL A 34 0.28 -3.55 3.73
N VAL A 35 0.05 -2.28 4.02
CA VAL A 35 0.98 -1.19 3.72
C VAL A 35 1.00 -0.15 4.84
N GLY A 36 2.12 0.53 5.03
CA GLY A 36 2.23 1.64 5.99
C GLY A 36 1.52 2.92 5.52
N ASP A 37 1.53 3.92 6.39
CA ASP A 37 0.97 5.26 6.14
C ASP A 37 2.04 6.32 5.81
N ALA A 38 3.32 5.96 5.75
CA ALA A 38 4.40 6.93 5.61
C ALA A 38 4.42 7.60 4.23
N ASN A 39 4.99 8.81 4.16
CA ASN A 39 5.39 9.39 2.86
C ASN A 39 6.49 8.53 2.21
N GLY A 40 6.62 8.64 0.90
CA GLY A 40 7.57 7.85 0.12
C GLY A 40 6.92 6.59 -0.42
N ALA A 41 7.60 5.45 -0.24
CA ALA A 41 7.23 4.20 -0.91
C ALA A 41 5.80 3.77 -0.57
N ASP A 42 5.41 3.82 0.71
CA ASP A 42 4.09 3.42 1.18
C ASP A 42 2.99 4.24 0.48
N LYS A 43 3.10 5.57 0.50
CA LYS A 43 2.18 6.46 -0.24
C LYS A 43 2.18 6.20 -1.75
N ALA A 44 3.33 5.88 -2.35
CA ALA A 44 3.42 5.56 -3.77
C ALA A 44 2.72 4.22 -4.11
N VAL A 45 2.79 3.24 -3.22
CA VAL A 45 2.07 1.97 -3.30
C VAL A 45 0.58 2.19 -3.13
N GLN A 46 0.16 2.92 -2.09
CA GLN A 46 -1.25 3.30 -1.90
C GLN A 46 -1.79 3.97 -3.17
N LYS A 47 -1.08 4.95 -3.73
CA LYS A 47 -1.50 5.64 -4.96
C LYS A 47 -1.73 4.66 -6.12
N TYR A 48 -0.81 3.72 -6.33
CA TYR A 48 -0.93 2.73 -7.39
C TYR A 48 -2.12 1.77 -7.18
N LEU A 49 -2.40 1.37 -5.94
CA LEU A 49 -3.54 0.51 -5.61
C LEU A 49 -4.88 1.25 -5.78
N VAL A 50 -4.94 2.56 -5.49
CA VAL A 50 -6.09 3.41 -5.82
C VAL A 50 -6.28 3.52 -7.33
N GLU A 51 -5.23 3.83 -8.08
CA GLU A 51 -5.27 3.99 -9.54
C GLU A 51 -5.73 2.71 -10.25
N THR A 52 -5.54 1.55 -9.62
CA THR A 52 -5.94 0.24 -10.14
C THR A 52 -7.19 -0.32 -9.47
N SER A 53 -7.87 0.49 -8.64
CA SER A 53 -9.10 0.16 -7.93
C SER A 53 -9.01 -1.14 -7.12
N TYR A 54 -7.87 -1.39 -6.46
CA TYR A 54 -7.70 -2.62 -5.68
C TYR A 54 -8.30 -2.49 -4.27
N PRO A 55 -9.27 -3.35 -3.88
CA PRO A 55 -10.03 -3.15 -2.64
C PRO A 55 -9.45 -3.84 -1.41
N ASP A 56 -8.69 -4.94 -1.55
CA ASP A 56 -8.22 -5.77 -0.42
C ASP A 56 -6.89 -5.23 0.13
N VAL A 57 -6.97 -4.05 0.75
CA VAL A 57 -5.85 -3.32 1.34
C VAL A 57 -6.16 -2.95 2.79
N THR A 58 -5.18 -3.05 3.67
CA THR A 58 -5.22 -2.52 5.04
C THR A 58 -4.03 -1.60 5.28
N VAL A 59 -4.28 -0.40 5.81
CA VAL A 59 -3.23 0.58 6.12
C VAL A 59 -2.86 0.46 7.60
N PHE A 60 -1.58 0.28 7.89
CA PHE A 60 -1.08 0.29 9.26
C PHE A 60 -0.40 1.63 9.56
N CYS A 61 -0.73 2.22 10.70
CA CYS A 61 -0.08 3.43 11.15
C CYS A 61 0.19 3.43 12.66
N SER A 62 1.18 4.20 13.06
CA SER A 62 1.44 4.48 14.47
C SER A 62 0.93 5.88 14.81
N GLY A 63 0.26 5.99 15.95
CA GLY A 63 -0.32 7.25 16.44
C GLY A 63 -1.84 7.31 16.31
N VAL A 64 -2.41 8.48 16.61
CA VAL A 64 -3.87 8.70 16.72
C VAL A 64 -4.56 8.69 15.35
N SER A 65 -3.85 9.08 14.29
CA SER A 65 -4.37 9.09 12.92
C SER A 65 -3.29 8.71 11.91
N CYS A 66 -3.69 8.02 10.85
CA CYS A 66 -2.78 7.70 9.76
C CYS A 66 -2.43 8.96 8.96
N ARG A 67 -1.15 9.12 8.62
CA ARG A 67 -0.65 10.25 7.80
C ARG A 67 -1.14 10.18 6.37
N ASN A 68 -1.27 8.97 5.82
CA ASN A 68 -1.81 8.72 4.49
C ASN A 68 -2.68 7.47 4.49
N ASN A 69 -3.89 7.60 3.96
CA ASN A 69 -4.76 6.51 3.55
C ASN A 69 -5.50 6.93 2.28
N LEU A 70 -4.83 6.84 1.13
CA LEU A 70 -5.32 7.44 -0.12
C LEU A 70 -6.59 6.76 -0.66
N GLY A 71 -6.80 5.49 -0.34
CA GLY A 71 -7.94 4.72 -0.81
C GLY A 71 -9.11 4.66 0.17
N ASN A 72 -9.02 5.33 1.32
CA ASN A 72 -9.98 5.21 2.43
C ASN A 72 -10.25 3.75 2.82
N TRP A 73 -9.18 2.95 2.86
CA TRP A 73 -9.24 1.55 3.27
C TRP A 73 -9.33 1.41 4.79
N PRO A 74 -9.66 0.22 5.33
CA PRO A 74 -9.51 -0.05 6.75
C PRO A 74 -8.11 0.28 7.27
N GLU A 75 -8.04 0.89 8.45
CA GLU A 75 -6.81 1.23 9.14
C GLU A 75 -6.64 0.42 10.43
N GLU A 76 -5.40 0.01 10.70
CA GLU A 76 -5.00 -0.65 11.94
C GLU A 76 -3.93 0.19 12.65
N HIS A 77 -4.21 0.52 13.92
CA HIS A 77 -3.34 1.34 14.75
C HIS A 77 -2.49 0.44 15.66
N LEU A 78 -1.18 0.67 15.65
CA LEU A 78 -0.20 -0.02 16.49
C LEU A 78 0.02 0.68 17.84
#